data_AF-A0AA39ICQ0-F1
#
_entry.id   AF-A0AA39ICQ0-F1
#
_cell.length_a   1.000
_cell.length_b   1.000
_cell.length_c   1.000
_cell.angle_alpha   90.00
_cell.angle_beta   90.00
_cell.angle_gamma   90.00
#
_symmetry.space_group_name_H-M   'P 1'
#
loop_
_entity.id
_entity.type
_entity.pdbx_description
1 polymer ?
#
loop_
_entity_poly.entity_id
_entity_poly.type
_entity_poly.pdbx_seq_one_letter_code
_entity_poly.pdbx_strand_id
1 'polypeptide(L)'
;MQSLKSTSSSNGRNRNSNNNNEKPKNMAGATCVQASTAYGPEQQTVEIKYADVKVVGNGSFGVVYLARLTETNEKVAIKKVLQDKRFKNRELQIMRKLEHQNVVKLKYYFFSQGEPGKDEVYLNLILEYIPETVYRVARHYSRQRLQIPMIYVKLYVYQVFRALAYIHDIGVCHRDIKPQNLLIDPESGVLKLCDFGSAKFLVRGEPNVSYICSRYYRAPELIFGATNYTNSIDVWSVGTVMAELMLGHPIFPGDSGVDQLVEIIKVLGTPTREQIQQMNPNYKEFRFPSIRSHPWNRVFRQNTPPEAIDLITRVLQYTPTSRPLPLEACAHTFFDEIRQPNARLPNGRPLPPVLTFTEQELRIAPHLNVTLIPNHGAATSSENATQSAQSSTGTQSLSQSDAKSANNTIE
;
A
#
# COMPACT_ATOMS: atom_id res chain seq x y z
N MET A 1 6.35 63.67 19.12
CA MET A 1 7.23 63.99 20.28
C MET A 1 7.94 62.70 20.66
N GLN A 2 9.25 62.46 20.56
CA GLN A 2 10.49 63.10 20.10
C GLN A 2 11.29 61.94 19.44
N SER A 3 11.72 61.97 18.16
CA SER A 3 13.04 62.45 17.65
C SER A 3 14.24 61.80 18.35
N LEU A 4 15.32 61.25 17.76
CA LEU A 4 16.00 61.23 16.44
C LEU A 4 17.18 60.22 16.66
N LYS A 5 17.78 59.47 15.70
CA LYS A 5 18.76 59.94 14.71
C LYS A 5 19.37 58.72 13.97
N SER A 6 19.64 58.92 12.69
CA SER A 6 20.39 58.10 11.74
C SER A 6 21.90 58.07 11.98
N THR A 7 22.59 57.01 11.52
CA THR A 7 23.88 57.11 10.81
C THR A 7 24.17 55.85 10.00
N SER A 8 24.39 56.07 8.70
CA SER A 8 25.00 55.17 7.71
C SER A 8 26.52 55.11 7.86
N SER A 9 27.14 53.95 7.60
CA SER A 9 28.48 53.91 7.03
C SER A 9 28.71 52.60 6.26
N SER A 10 29.06 52.77 5.00
CA SER A 10 29.53 51.78 4.05
C SER A 10 31.00 51.42 4.30
N ASN A 11 31.37 50.15 4.22
CA ASN A 11 32.70 49.75 3.77
C ASN A 11 32.67 48.32 3.21
N GLY A 12 32.86 48.21 1.89
CA GLY A 12 33.14 46.94 1.24
C GLY A 12 34.61 46.56 1.40
N ARG A 13 34.89 45.26 1.52
CA ARG A 13 36.13 44.63 1.05
C ARG A 13 35.88 43.13 0.82
N ASN A 14 36.42 42.68 -0.30
CA ASN A 14 36.25 41.40 -0.95
C ASN A 14 37.35 40.41 -0.52
N ARG A 15 37.15 39.10 -0.79
CA ARG A 15 38.06 37.93 -0.59
C ARG A 15 38.05 37.36 0.85
N ASN A 16 38.05 36.05 1.10
CA ASN A 16 38.61 34.92 0.37
C ASN A 16 37.85 33.61 0.67
N SER A 17 37.94 32.69 -0.29
CA SER A 17 37.63 31.26 -0.22
C SER A 17 37.94 30.58 1.12
N ASN A 18 37.03 29.75 1.62
CA ASN A 18 37.40 28.64 2.50
C ASN A 18 36.65 27.36 2.09
N ASN A 19 37.43 26.43 1.54
CA ASN A 19 37.13 25.00 1.46
C ASN A 19 36.75 24.47 2.85
N ASN A 20 35.48 24.14 3.05
CA ASN A 20 35.12 23.22 4.12
C ASN A 20 35.33 21.79 3.62
N ASN A 21 36.59 21.35 3.72
CA ASN A 21 36.93 19.95 3.89
C ASN A 21 36.36 19.51 5.25
N GLU A 22 35.09 19.12 5.28
CA GLU A 22 34.55 18.38 6.42
C GLU A 22 35.26 17.02 6.47
N LYS A 23 36.28 16.94 7.32
CA LYS A 23 36.83 15.66 7.77
C LYS A 23 35.67 14.82 8.34
N PRO A 24 35.62 13.50 8.06
CA PRO A 24 34.59 12.65 8.62
C PRO A 24 34.67 12.74 10.14
N LYS A 25 33.56 13.16 10.77
CA LYS A 25 33.43 13.08 12.22
C LYS A 25 33.66 11.62 12.63
N ASN A 26 34.65 11.40 13.47
CA ASN A 26 34.89 10.12 14.12
C ASN A 26 33.61 9.74 14.89
N MET A 27 32.80 8.82 14.34
CA MET A 27 31.57 8.34 14.99
C MET A 27 31.93 7.38 16.11
N ALA A 28 32.33 7.91 17.27
CA ALA A 28 32.38 7.13 18.50
C ALA A 28 30.97 6.58 18.80
N GLY A 29 30.81 5.26 18.88
CA GLY A 29 29.52 4.60 19.17
C GLY A 29 28.86 3.84 18.01
N ALA A 30 29.55 3.59 16.90
CA ALA A 30 29.04 2.71 15.84
C ALA A 30 29.08 1.23 16.26
N THR A 31 27.97 0.52 16.05
CA THR A 31 27.86 -0.94 16.23
C THR A 31 28.25 -1.63 14.94
N CYS A 32 29.11 -2.65 15.03
CA CYS A 32 29.54 -3.48 13.91
C CYS A 32 28.98 -4.90 14.06
N VAL A 33 28.36 -5.45 13.02
CA VAL A 33 27.79 -6.81 13.02
C VAL A 33 28.10 -7.54 11.72
N GLN A 34 28.21 -8.87 11.80
CA GLN A 34 28.21 -9.74 10.63
C GLN A 34 26.76 -10.09 10.29
N ALA A 35 26.28 -9.65 9.13
CA ALA A 35 24.90 -9.82 8.70
C ALA A 35 24.82 -10.57 7.37
N SER A 36 23.76 -11.35 7.19
CA SER A 36 23.45 -12.01 5.93
C SER A 36 22.66 -11.08 5.02
N THR A 37 23.01 -11.07 3.74
CA THR A 37 22.18 -10.44 2.69
C THR A 37 20.82 -11.13 2.58
N ALA A 38 19.76 -10.34 2.37
CA ALA A 38 18.41 -10.88 2.26
C ALA A 38 18.15 -11.63 0.93
N TYR A 39 18.75 -11.11 -0.15
CA TYR A 39 18.59 -11.56 -1.54
C TYR A 39 19.94 -11.93 -2.16
N GLY A 40 19.92 -12.77 -3.19
CA GLY A 40 21.10 -13.24 -3.93
C GLY A 40 21.19 -14.78 -4.01
N PRO A 41 21.97 -15.32 -4.99
CA PRO A 41 22.07 -16.76 -5.24
C PRO A 41 22.75 -17.54 -4.10
N GLU A 42 23.55 -16.88 -3.26
CA GLU A 42 24.11 -17.44 -2.03
C GLU A 42 24.05 -16.41 -0.90
N GLN A 43 23.81 -16.87 0.34
CA GLN A 43 23.74 -16.00 1.53
C GLN A 43 25.14 -15.48 1.87
N GLN A 44 25.51 -14.36 1.27
CA GLN A 44 26.76 -13.70 1.59
C GLN A 44 26.66 -13.04 2.97
N THR A 45 27.60 -13.38 3.85
CA THR A 45 27.84 -12.65 5.09
C THR A 45 28.64 -11.40 4.77
N VAL A 46 28.14 -10.25 5.20
CA VAL A 46 28.75 -8.92 5.02
C VAL A 46 28.87 -8.22 6.37
N GLU A 47 29.91 -7.41 6.52
CA GLU A 47 30.05 -6.53 7.67
C GLU A 47 29.12 -5.32 7.52
N ILE A 48 28.27 -5.06 8.52
CA ILE A 48 27.38 -3.89 8.56
C ILE A 48 27.71 -3.06 9.79
N LYS A 49 27.97 -1.77 9.55
CA LYS A 49 28.19 -0.76 10.60
C LYS A 49 27.03 0.22 10.65
N TYR A 50 26.46 0.41 11.84
CA TYR A 50 25.36 1.34 12.06
C TYR A 50 25.49 2.12 13.36
N ALA A 51 24.97 3.34 13.38
CA ALA A 51 25.01 4.27 14.51
C ALA A 51 23.63 4.93 14.74
N ASP A 52 23.56 5.85 15.71
CA ASP A 52 22.39 6.68 16.03
C ASP A 52 21.11 5.88 16.29
N VAL A 53 21.26 4.81 17.07
CA VAL A 53 20.18 3.87 17.39
C VAL A 53 19.16 4.53 18.32
N LYS A 54 17.89 4.55 17.90
CA LYS A 54 16.75 5.06 18.66
C LYS A 54 15.57 4.11 18.59
N VAL A 55 14.95 3.82 19.72
CA VAL A 55 13.68 3.06 19.73
C VAL A 55 12.57 3.87 19.05
N VAL A 56 11.90 3.28 18.08
CA VAL A 56 10.76 3.89 17.35
C VAL A 56 9.46 3.10 17.46
N GLY A 57 9.52 1.85 17.93
CA GLY A 57 8.33 1.05 18.20
C GLY A 57 8.61 -0.08 19.18
N ASN A 58 7.62 -0.39 20.00
CA ASN A 58 7.59 -1.55 20.89
C ASN A 58 6.30 -2.33 20.60
N GLY A 59 6.42 -3.64 20.40
CA GLY A 59 5.28 -4.52 20.15
C GLY A 59 5.41 -5.83 20.92
N SER A 60 4.37 -6.66 20.86
CA SER A 60 4.35 -7.98 21.51
C SER A 60 5.48 -8.92 21.06
N PHE A 61 6.00 -8.70 19.85
CA PHE A 61 7.03 -9.55 19.24
C PHE A 61 8.46 -9.03 19.43
N GLY A 62 8.64 -7.80 19.93
CA GLY A 62 9.96 -7.21 20.12
C GLY A 62 10.01 -5.69 19.95
N VAL A 63 11.21 -5.19 19.66
CA VAL A 63 11.53 -3.76 19.62
C VAL A 63 12.00 -3.38 18.21
N VAL A 64 11.55 -2.23 17.73
CA VAL A 64 11.98 -1.65 16.46
C VAL A 64 12.82 -0.42 16.74
N TYR A 65 14.03 -0.41 16.19
CA TYR A 65 14.98 0.70 16.27
C TYR A 65 15.08 1.40 14.92
N LEU A 66 15.15 2.73 14.92
CA LEU A 66 15.75 3.50 13.83
C LEU A 66 17.26 3.52 14.05
N ALA A 67 18.03 3.27 13.00
CA ALA A 67 19.48 3.41 12.99
C ALA A 67 19.93 4.03 11.66
N ARG A 68 21.21 4.38 11.56
CA ARG A 68 21.84 4.88 10.34
C ARG A 68 23.03 4.03 9.96
N LEU A 69 23.06 3.51 8.74
CA LEU A 69 24.23 2.81 8.20
C LEU A 69 25.38 3.82 8.05
N THR A 70 26.56 3.52 8.59
CA THR A 70 27.65 4.51 8.64
C THR A 70 28.32 4.72 7.29
N GLU A 71 28.32 3.70 6.43
CA GLU A 71 28.98 3.75 5.12
C GLU A 71 28.17 4.54 4.09
N THR A 72 26.85 4.36 4.07
CA THR A 72 25.95 5.02 3.10
C THR A 72 25.19 6.20 3.68
N ASN A 73 25.26 6.42 4.99
CA ASN A 73 24.47 7.40 5.74
C ASN A 73 22.95 7.16 5.65
N GLU A 74 22.52 5.98 5.16
CA GLU A 74 21.13 5.62 4.95
C GLU A 74 20.44 5.27 6.28
N LYS A 75 19.19 5.75 6.46
CA LYS A 75 18.36 5.35 7.60
C LYS A 75 17.76 3.96 7.37
N VAL A 76 17.77 3.13 8.41
CA VAL A 76 17.21 1.78 8.40
C VAL A 76 16.37 1.53 9.65
N ALA A 77 15.40 0.62 9.54
CA ALA A 77 14.69 0.10 10.69
C ALA A 77 15.27 -1.27 11.07
N ILE A 78 15.61 -1.48 12.34
CA ILE A 78 16.09 -2.76 12.87
C ILE A 78 15.00 -3.34 13.77
N LYS A 79 14.30 -4.37 13.30
CA LYS A 79 13.31 -5.10 14.11
C LYS A 79 14.02 -6.24 14.84
N LYS A 80 14.15 -6.12 16.16
CA LYS A 80 14.76 -7.12 17.04
C LYS A 80 13.66 -7.96 17.69
N VAL A 81 13.66 -9.26 17.41
CA VAL A 81 12.68 -10.23 17.93
C VAL A 81 13.39 -11.38 18.63
N LEU A 82 12.79 -11.90 19.71
CA LEU A 82 13.33 -13.09 20.38
C LEU A 82 13.20 -14.29 19.44
N GLN A 83 14.29 -15.04 19.27
CA GLN A 83 14.37 -16.20 18.41
C GLN A 83 14.23 -17.49 19.23
N ASP A 84 13.17 -18.24 18.99
CA ASP A 84 13.11 -19.63 19.46
C ASP A 84 14.11 -20.46 18.65
N LYS A 85 15.11 -21.02 19.32
CA LYS A 85 16.18 -21.83 18.69
C LYS A 85 15.67 -23.11 18.02
N ARG A 86 14.46 -23.57 18.39
CA ARG A 86 13.86 -24.81 17.88
C ARG A 86 13.19 -24.64 16.52
N PHE A 87 12.84 -23.41 16.14
CA PHE A 87 12.02 -23.15 14.97
C PHE A 87 12.64 -22.07 14.07
N LYS A 88 12.50 -22.24 12.75
CA LYS A 88 12.84 -21.17 11.81
C LYS A 88 11.83 -20.02 11.97
N ASN A 89 12.31 -18.79 11.91
CA ASN A 89 11.44 -17.62 11.98
C ASN A 89 10.67 -17.46 10.66
N ARG A 90 9.34 -17.54 10.74
CA ARG A 90 8.47 -17.45 9.57
C ARG A 90 8.51 -16.07 8.90
N GLU A 91 8.60 -14.99 9.68
CA GLU A 91 8.69 -13.63 9.15
C GLU A 91 9.94 -13.49 8.27
N LEU A 92 11.10 -13.97 8.73
CA LEU A 92 12.32 -14.00 7.92
C LEU A 92 12.14 -14.83 6.64
N GLN A 93 11.55 -16.03 6.73
CA GLN A 93 11.33 -16.89 5.56
C GLN A 93 10.43 -16.25 4.50
N ILE A 94 9.39 -15.55 4.94
CA ILE A 94 8.48 -14.82 4.06
C ILE A 94 9.20 -13.62 3.45
N MET A 95 9.76 -12.73 4.27
CA MET A 95 10.39 -11.48 3.83
C MET A 95 11.50 -11.67 2.80
N ARG A 96 12.26 -12.77 2.88
CA ARG A 96 13.30 -13.11 1.89
C ARG A 96 12.76 -13.46 0.49
N LYS A 97 11.46 -13.74 0.37
CA LYS A 97 10.78 -14.01 -0.91
C LYS A 97 10.07 -12.78 -1.46
N LEU A 98 9.99 -11.69 -0.70
CA LEU A 98 9.22 -10.52 -1.08
C LEU A 98 10.13 -9.44 -1.66
N GLU A 99 9.85 -9.00 -2.88
CA GLU A 99 10.47 -7.87 -3.54
C GLU A 99 9.40 -7.15 -4.38
N HIS A 100 8.82 -6.09 -3.79
CA HIS A 100 7.75 -5.31 -4.41
C HIS A 100 7.79 -3.86 -3.94
N GLN A 101 7.44 -2.90 -4.80
CA GLN A 101 7.56 -1.47 -4.49
C GLN A 101 6.73 -1.04 -3.27
N ASN A 102 5.57 -1.67 -3.06
CA ASN A 102 4.66 -1.41 -1.94
C ASN A 102 4.81 -2.39 -0.77
N VAL A 103 5.92 -3.13 -0.69
CA VAL A 103 6.28 -3.95 0.48
C VAL A 103 7.62 -3.46 1.01
N VAL A 104 7.77 -3.39 2.34
CA VAL A 104 9.04 -2.98 2.96
C VAL A 104 10.15 -3.98 2.62
N LYS A 105 11.28 -3.49 2.12
CA LYS A 105 12.42 -4.30 1.70
C LYS A 105 13.22 -4.77 2.93
N LEU A 106 13.47 -6.08 3.01
CA LEU A 106 14.47 -6.64 3.91
C LEU A 106 15.84 -6.47 3.28
N LYS A 107 16.74 -5.73 3.92
CA LYS A 107 18.09 -5.50 3.39
C LYS A 107 19.05 -6.58 3.86
N TYR A 108 19.07 -6.79 5.17
CA TYR A 108 19.95 -7.74 5.85
C TYR A 108 19.27 -8.35 7.06
N TYR A 109 19.84 -9.42 7.61
CA TYR A 109 19.48 -9.94 8.92
C TYR A 109 20.70 -10.49 9.66
N PHE A 110 20.66 -10.47 10.99
CA PHE A 110 21.71 -11.06 11.82
C PHE A 110 21.15 -11.55 13.15
N PHE A 111 21.90 -12.41 13.83
CA PHE A 111 21.56 -12.90 15.17
C PHE A 111 22.44 -12.21 16.22
N SER A 112 21.86 -11.90 17.37
CA SER A 112 22.58 -11.32 18.51
C SER A 112 22.21 -12.05 19.79
N GLN A 113 23.16 -12.17 20.72
CA GLN A 113 22.88 -12.70 22.05
C GLN A 113 22.08 -11.69 22.90
N GLY A 114 21.29 -12.22 23.84
CA GLY A 114 20.57 -11.46 24.85
C GLY A 114 21.47 -10.93 25.96
N GLU A 115 20.86 -10.67 27.12
CA GLU A 115 21.61 -10.26 28.32
C GLU A 115 22.58 -11.35 28.77
N PRO A 116 23.78 -11.00 29.24
CA PRO A 116 24.72 -11.97 29.81
C PRO A 116 24.06 -12.82 30.90
N GLY A 117 24.24 -14.14 30.82
CA GLY A 117 23.63 -15.10 31.75
C GLY A 117 22.23 -15.59 31.36
N LYS A 118 21.61 -15.04 30.32
CA LYS A 118 20.39 -15.58 29.71
C LYS A 118 20.74 -16.27 28.40
N ASP A 119 20.26 -17.49 28.19
CA ASP A 119 20.46 -18.24 26.94
C ASP A 119 19.49 -17.80 25.82
N GLU A 120 19.39 -16.49 25.61
CA GLU A 120 18.48 -15.86 24.65
C GLU A 120 19.21 -15.47 23.37
N VAL A 121 18.63 -15.83 22.23
CA VAL A 121 19.08 -15.37 20.93
C VAL A 121 18.01 -14.49 20.33
N TYR A 122 18.42 -13.39 19.72
CA TYR A 122 17.54 -12.46 19.03
C TYR A 122 17.84 -12.46 17.54
N LEU A 123 16.80 -12.49 16.72
CA LEU A 123 16.86 -12.21 15.30
C LEU A 123 16.66 -10.71 15.08
N ASN A 124 17.54 -10.10 14.30
CA ASN A 124 17.49 -8.70 13.93
C ASN A 124 17.27 -8.58 12.43
N LEU A 125 16.15 -7.98 12.00
CA LEU A 125 15.83 -7.71 10.61
C LEU A 125 16.17 -6.25 10.30
N ILE A 126 17.12 -6.02 9.39
CA ILE A 126 17.46 -4.67 8.89
C ILE A 126 16.60 -4.39 7.66
N LEU A 127 15.66 -3.47 7.81
CA LEU A 127 14.63 -3.11 6.83
C LEU A 127 14.90 -1.68 6.29
N GLU A 128 14.40 -1.37 5.11
CA GLU A 128 14.31 0.04 4.67
C GLU A 128 13.47 0.86 5.67
N TYR A 129 13.86 2.12 5.90
CA TYR A 129 13.15 3.00 6.82
C TYR A 129 12.17 3.90 6.07
N ILE A 130 10.92 3.93 6.54
CA ILE A 130 9.85 4.80 6.04
C ILE A 130 9.32 5.63 7.21
N PRO A 131 9.22 6.96 7.10
CA PRO A 131 9.17 7.86 8.26
C PRO A 131 7.83 7.92 8.99
N GLU A 132 6.72 7.69 8.28
CA GLU A 132 5.37 7.85 8.81
C GLU A 132 4.53 6.59 8.63
N THR A 133 3.38 6.57 9.28
CA THR A 133 2.37 5.52 9.11
C THR A 133 1.01 6.13 8.77
N VAL A 134 0.16 5.36 8.09
CA VAL A 134 -1.22 5.75 7.83
C VAL A 134 -1.95 6.08 9.14
N TYR A 135 -1.67 5.35 10.23
CA TYR A 135 -2.21 5.65 11.56
C TYR A 135 -1.86 7.07 12.03
N ARG A 136 -0.59 7.47 11.93
CA ARG A 136 -0.13 8.79 12.39
C ARG A 136 -0.74 9.91 11.55
N VAL A 137 -0.88 9.71 10.24
CA VAL A 137 -1.57 10.67 9.36
C VAL A 137 -3.06 10.76 9.69
N ALA A 138 -3.76 9.64 9.80
CA ALA A 138 -5.19 9.65 10.16
C ALA A 138 -5.42 10.36 11.50
N ARG A 139 -4.56 10.09 12.49
CA ARG A 139 -4.61 10.75 13.81
C ARG A 139 -4.33 12.25 13.73
N HIS A 140 -3.43 12.70 12.84
CA HIS A 140 -3.14 14.11 12.64
C HIS A 140 -4.37 14.88 12.13
N TYR A 141 -5.00 14.39 11.05
CA TYR A 141 -6.22 14.97 10.48
C TYR A 141 -7.39 14.93 11.48
N SER A 142 -7.59 13.79 12.15
CA SER A 142 -8.64 13.61 13.16
C SER A 142 -8.51 14.62 14.32
N ARG A 143 -7.30 14.84 14.85
CA ARG A 143 -7.03 15.85 15.91
C ARG A 143 -7.32 17.27 15.46
N GLN A 144 -7.07 17.58 14.20
CA GLN A 144 -7.38 18.89 13.61
C GLN A 144 -8.84 19.01 13.17
N ARG A 145 -9.66 17.96 13.35
CA ARG A 145 -11.03 17.86 12.86
C ARG A 145 -11.14 18.06 11.34
N LEU A 146 -10.08 17.74 10.61
CA LEU A 146 -10.02 17.78 9.16
C LEU A 146 -10.24 16.40 8.57
N GLN A 147 -10.73 16.37 7.34
CA GLN A 147 -10.78 15.13 6.56
C GLN A 147 -9.46 14.94 5.82
N ILE A 148 -9.06 13.68 5.68
CA ILE A 148 -7.93 13.34 4.80
C ILE A 148 -8.37 13.63 3.35
N PRO A 149 -7.58 14.40 2.57
CA PRO A 149 -7.87 14.62 1.17
C PRO A 149 -8.08 13.30 0.42
N MET A 150 -9.15 13.22 -0.38
CA MET A 150 -9.57 11.97 -1.02
C MET A 150 -8.50 11.35 -1.92
N ILE A 151 -7.67 12.17 -2.57
CA ILE A 151 -6.54 11.69 -3.37
C ILE A 151 -5.55 10.85 -2.55
N TYR A 152 -5.33 11.17 -1.27
CA TYR A 152 -4.49 10.34 -0.39
C TYR A 152 -5.18 9.02 -0.05
N VAL A 153 -6.50 9.02 0.18
CA VAL A 153 -7.27 7.78 0.41
C VAL A 153 -7.15 6.86 -0.80
N LYS A 154 -7.38 7.39 -2.02
CA LYS A 154 -7.19 6.66 -3.28
C LYS A 154 -5.77 6.12 -3.38
N LEU A 155 -4.78 6.98 -3.19
CA LEU A 155 -3.37 6.63 -3.35
C LEU A 155 -2.90 5.55 -2.37
N TYR A 156 -3.29 5.64 -1.10
CA TYR A 156 -2.90 4.67 -0.08
C TYR A 156 -3.63 3.34 -0.28
N VAL A 157 -4.95 3.36 -0.43
CA VAL A 157 -5.74 2.12 -0.56
C VAL A 157 -5.33 1.35 -1.83
N TYR A 158 -5.08 2.05 -2.95
CA TYR A 158 -4.60 1.42 -4.17
C TYR A 158 -3.25 0.71 -3.99
N GLN A 159 -2.27 1.37 -3.36
CA GLN A 159 -0.96 0.79 -3.10
C GLN A 159 -1.02 -0.40 -2.13
N VAL A 160 -1.96 -0.39 -1.17
CA VAL A 160 -2.19 -1.56 -0.30
C VAL A 160 -2.77 -2.73 -1.10
N PHE A 161 -3.77 -2.50 -1.97
CA PHE A 161 -4.30 -3.55 -2.83
C PHE A 161 -3.25 -4.11 -3.79
N ARG A 162 -2.35 -3.28 -4.34
CA ARG A 162 -1.19 -3.76 -5.11
C ARG A 162 -0.25 -4.63 -4.28
N ALA A 163 0.08 -4.21 -3.06
CA ALA A 163 0.88 -5.03 -2.15
C ALA A 163 0.19 -6.37 -1.85
N LEU A 164 -1.13 -6.37 -1.62
CA LEU A 164 -1.91 -7.59 -1.41
C LEU A 164 -1.94 -8.50 -2.64
N ALA A 165 -2.14 -7.95 -3.84
CA ALA A 165 -2.09 -8.72 -5.08
C ALA A 165 -0.79 -9.52 -5.18
N TYR A 166 0.33 -8.84 -4.97
CA TYR A 166 1.66 -9.43 -5.00
C TYR A 166 1.84 -10.56 -3.97
N ILE A 167 1.53 -10.30 -2.68
CA ILE A 167 1.77 -11.33 -1.65
C ILE A 167 0.76 -12.49 -1.73
N HIS A 168 -0.47 -12.22 -2.18
CA HIS A 168 -1.51 -13.25 -2.34
C HIS A 168 -1.19 -14.20 -3.49
N ASP A 169 -0.61 -13.73 -4.59
CA ASP A 169 -0.11 -14.54 -5.71
C ASP A 169 0.96 -15.54 -5.26
N ILE A 170 1.81 -15.15 -4.31
CA ILE A 170 2.84 -16.01 -3.69
C ILE A 170 2.23 -16.94 -2.60
N GLY A 171 0.92 -16.83 -2.34
CA GLY A 171 0.19 -17.63 -1.34
C GLY A 171 0.32 -17.14 0.10
N VAL A 172 0.84 -15.93 0.33
CA VAL A 172 1.03 -15.34 1.65
C VAL A 172 -0.18 -14.49 2.04
N CYS A 173 -0.79 -14.80 3.18
CA CYS A 173 -1.74 -13.91 3.85
C CYS A 173 -1.01 -13.09 4.92
N HIS A 174 -1.26 -11.78 4.98
CA HIS A 174 -0.63 -10.89 5.96
C HIS A 174 -1.21 -11.09 7.37
N ARG A 175 -2.54 -11.20 7.48
CA ARG A 175 -3.32 -11.50 8.71
C ARG A 175 -3.24 -10.43 9.80
N ASP A 176 -2.75 -9.24 9.49
CA ASP A 176 -2.70 -8.09 10.42
C ASP A 176 -2.60 -6.74 9.69
N ILE A 177 -3.40 -6.58 8.63
CA ILE A 177 -3.52 -5.30 7.93
C ILE A 177 -4.23 -4.30 8.85
N LYS A 178 -3.57 -3.17 9.10
CA LYS A 178 -4.05 -2.06 9.94
C LYS A 178 -3.23 -0.81 9.67
N PRO A 179 -3.73 0.40 9.98
CA PRO A 179 -3.05 1.66 9.67
C PRO A 179 -1.62 1.78 10.25
N GLN A 180 -1.31 1.08 11.33
CA GLN A 180 0.03 1.06 11.94
C GLN A 180 1.05 0.28 11.11
N ASN A 181 0.60 -0.71 10.34
CA ASN A 181 1.43 -1.59 9.50
C ASN A 181 1.53 -1.08 8.05
N LEU A 182 0.99 0.11 7.79
CA LEU A 182 1.05 0.79 6.49
C LEU A 182 1.97 1.99 6.63
N LEU A 183 3.23 1.81 6.23
CA LEU A 183 4.22 2.87 6.27
C LEU A 183 4.03 3.78 5.06
N ILE A 184 4.26 5.08 5.25
CA ILE A 184 4.16 6.06 4.17
C ILE A 184 5.35 7.03 4.20
N ASP A 185 5.76 7.45 3.02
CA ASP A 185 6.54 8.66 2.84
C ASP A 185 5.59 9.80 2.42
N PRO A 186 5.28 10.76 3.31
CA PRO A 186 4.33 11.83 3.00
C PRO A 186 4.78 12.74 1.86
N GLU A 187 6.09 12.82 1.61
CA GLU A 187 6.66 13.69 0.58
C GLU A 187 6.44 13.14 -0.82
N SER A 188 6.66 11.83 -1.00
CA SER A 188 6.47 11.14 -2.29
C SER A 188 5.09 10.49 -2.45
N GLY A 189 4.34 10.29 -1.37
CA GLY A 189 3.07 9.56 -1.37
C GLY A 189 3.21 8.03 -1.48
N VAL A 190 4.44 7.51 -1.44
CA VAL A 190 4.71 6.06 -1.49
C VAL A 190 4.22 5.39 -0.21
N LEU A 191 3.49 4.30 -0.36
CA LEU A 191 3.07 3.42 0.72
C LEU A 191 3.79 2.08 0.64
N LYS A 192 4.21 1.56 1.81
CA LYS A 192 4.79 0.23 1.95
C LYS A 192 4.15 -0.54 3.10
N LEU A 193 3.72 -1.76 2.81
CA LEU A 193 3.25 -2.73 3.79
C LEU A 193 4.43 -3.28 4.60
N CYS A 194 4.28 -3.32 5.93
CA CYS A 194 5.29 -3.86 6.84
C CYS A 194 4.69 -4.81 7.89
N ASP A 195 5.57 -5.41 8.69
CA ASP A 195 5.25 -6.32 9.81
C ASP A 195 4.59 -7.64 9.39
N PHE A 196 5.42 -8.53 8.84
CA PHE A 196 5.03 -9.88 8.44
C PHE A 196 5.10 -10.89 9.60
N GLY A 197 5.15 -10.42 10.85
CA GLY A 197 5.20 -11.28 12.05
C GLY A 197 3.97 -12.19 12.20
N SER A 198 2.81 -11.72 11.73
CA SER A 198 1.57 -12.50 11.68
C SER A 198 1.37 -13.26 10.37
N ALA A 199 2.19 -13.02 9.34
CA ALA A 199 1.95 -13.56 8.01
C ALA A 199 2.11 -15.09 7.97
N LYS A 200 1.46 -15.74 7.00
CA LYS A 200 1.56 -17.19 6.78
C LYS A 200 1.25 -17.55 5.33
N PHE A 201 1.93 -18.56 4.80
CA PHE A 201 1.48 -19.29 3.62
C PHE A 201 0.20 -20.07 3.97
N LEU A 202 -0.92 -19.73 3.34
CA LEU A 202 -2.16 -20.46 3.55
C LEU A 202 -2.22 -21.66 2.61
N VAL A 203 -2.24 -22.86 3.17
CA VAL A 203 -2.35 -24.11 2.43
C VAL A 203 -3.77 -24.63 2.57
N ARG A 204 -4.44 -24.90 1.44
CA ARG A 204 -5.82 -25.42 1.43
C ARG A 204 -5.87 -26.77 2.17
N GLY A 205 -6.80 -26.88 3.11
CA GLY A 205 -6.98 -28.07 3.94
C GLY A 205 -6.21 -28.04 5.26
N GLU A 206 -5.24 -27.14 5.43
CA GLU A 206 -4.55 -26.95 6.71
C GLU A 206 -5.29 -25.94 7.60
N PRO A 207 -5.56 -26.27 8.87
CA PRO A 207 -6.18 -25.33 9.80
C PRO A 207 -5.23 -24.21 10.19
N ASN A 208 -5.80 -23.04 10.46
CA ASN A 208 -5.11 -21.83 10.89
C ASN A 208 -5.76 -21.28 12.16
N VAL A 209 -4.96 -20.57 12.96
CA VAL A 209 -5.47 -19.87 14.16
C VAL A 209 -6.46 -18.79 13.74
N SER A 210 -7.66 -18.82 14.31
CA SER A 210 -8.74 -17.86 14.06
C SER A 210 -8.58 -16.56 14.86
N TYR A 211 -8.07 -16.65 16.11
CA TYR A 211 -7.75 -15.48 16.93
C TYR A 211 -6.44 -14.81 16.45
N ILE A 212 -6.53 -14.18 15.29
CA ILE A 212 -5.47 -13.43 14.62
C ILE A 212 -6.04 -12.09 14.14
N CYS A 213 -5.19 -11.20 13.62
CA CYS A 213 -5.54 -9.84 13.21
C CYS A 213 -5.93 -8.93 14.39
N SER A 214 -5.57 -7.65 14.27
CA SER A 214 -5.98 -6.61 15.21
C SER A 214 -7.50 -6.40 15.16
N ARG A 215 -8.14 -6.31 16.34
CA ARG A 215 -9.60 -6.48 16.51
C ARG A 215 -10.47 -5.67 15.55
N TYR A 216 -10.22 -4.35 15.42
CA TYR A 216 -11.05 -3.46 14.58
C TYR A 216 -11.00 -3.78 13.08
N TYR A 217 -9.97 -4.49 12.64
CA TYR A 217 -9.72 -4.84 11.24
C TYR A 217 -10.00 -6.33 10.96
N ARG A 218 -10.46 -7.07 11.96
CA ARG A 218 -10.67 -8.52 11.90
C ARG A 218 -11.90 -8.87 11.07
N ALA A 219 -11.73 -9.76 10.10
CA ALA A 219 -12.80 -10.27 9.25
C ALA A 219 -13.82 -11.10 10.07
N PRO A 220 -15.12 -11.06 9.73
CA PRO A 220 -16.17 -11.69 10.52
C PRO A 220 -15.99 -13.22 10.64
N GLU A 221 -15.49 -13.91 9.60
CA GLU A 221 -15.19 -15.34 9.65
C GLU A 221 -14.17 -15.72 10.73
N LEU A 222 -13.21 -14.83 11.03
CA LEU A 222 -12.26 -15.03 12.13
C LEU A 222 -12.94 -14.89 13.49
N ILE A 223 -13.92 -13.98 13.61
CA ILE A 223 -14.72 -13.80 14.83
C ILE A 223 -15.64 -15.02 15.05
N PHE A 224 -16.18 -15.58 13.97
CA PHE A 224 -16.88 -16.87 13.98
C PHE A 224 -15.96 -18.07 14.20
N GLY A 225 -14.65 -17.88 14.37
CA GLY A 225 -13.72 -18.95 14.71
C GLY A 225 -13.33 -19.85 13.53
N ALA A 226 -13.49 -19.40 12.29
CA ALA A 226 -13.07 -20.16 11.11
C ALA A 226 -11.55 -20.43 11.15
N THR A 227 -11.15 -21.65 10.82
CA THR A 227 -9.73 -22.06 10.74
C THR A 227 -9.28 -22.31 9.30
N ASN A 228 -10.23 -22.38 8.36
CA ASN A 228 -10.04 -22.59 6.93
C ASN A 228 -10.30 -21.32 6.09
N TYR A 229 -10.04 -20.14 6.68
CA TYR A 229 -10.14 -18.86 5.97
C TYR A 229 -9.09 -18.73 4.86
N THR A 230 -9.29 -17.75 3.98
CA THR A 230 -8.39 -17.48 2.85
C THR A 230 -7.74 -16.10 2.98
N ASN A 231 -6.94 -15.71 1.98
CA ASN A 231 -6.33 -14.39 1.86
C ASN A 231 -7.37 -13.24 1.85
N SER A 232 -8.65 -13.53 1.61
CA SER A 232 -9.77 -12.58 1.62
C SER A 232 -9.97 -11.85 2.96
N ILE A 233 -9.39 -12.35 4.06
CA ILE A 233 -9.40 -11.62 5.34
C ILE A 233 -8.61 -10.32 5.27
N ASP A 234 -7.53 -10.28 4.48
CA ASP A 234 -6.74 -9.06 4.30
C ASP A 234 -7.53 -8.02 3.50
N VAL A 235 -8.32 -8.46 2.51
CA VAL A 235 -9.21 -7.60 1.71
C VAL A 235 -10.25 -6.92 2.61
N TRP A 236 -10.87 -7.67 3.53
CA TRP A 236 -11.77 -7.09 4.54
C TRP A 236 -11.04 -6.02 5.38
N SER A 237 -9.84 -6.35 5.88
CA SER A 237 -9.06 -5.40 6.67
C SER A 237 -8.74 -4.12 5.88
N VAL A 238 -8.44 -4.19 4.58
CA VAL A 238 -8.28 -3.00 3.73
C VAL A 238 -9.57 -2.18 3.65
N GLY A 239 -10.73 -2.83 3.52
CA GLY A 239 -12.03 -2.15 3.58
C GLY A 239 -12.23 -1.37 4.87
N THR A 240 -11.87 -1.97 6.01
CA THR A 240 -11.96 -1.28 7.31
C THR A 240 -10.97 -0.12 7.45
N VAL A 241 -9.75 -0.24 6.88
CA VAL A 241 -8.78 0.88 6.78
C VAL A 241 -9.31 2.00 5.90
N MET A 242 -9.87 1.67 4.73
CA MET A 242 -10.47 2.64 3.82
C MET A 242 -11.61 3.40 4.50
N ALA A 243 -12.47 2.69 5.23
CA ALA A 243 -13.56 3.29 6.00
C ALA A 243 -13.02 4.28 7.05
N GLU A 244 -12.00 3.86 7.81
CA GLU A 244 -11.38 4.67 8.86
C GLU A 244 -10.77 5.96 8.31
N LEU A 245 -10.14 5.91 7.13
CA LEU A 245 -9.58 7.09 6.48
C LEU A 245 -10.66 8.09 6.05
N MET A 246 -11.84 7.62 5.63
CA MET A 246 -12.96 8.48 5.23
C MET A 246 -13.75 9.04 6.43
N LEU A 247 -13.87 8.26 7.51
CA LEU A 247 -14.60 8.64 8.72
C LEU A 247 -13.75 9.49 9.69
N GLY A 248 -12.44 9.24 9.75
CA GLY A 248 -11.52 9.80 10.74
C GLY A 248 -11.47 9.03 12.06
N HIS A 249 -12.16 7.89 12.15
CA HIS A 249 -12.17 6.95 13.26
C HIS A 249 -12.53 5.53 12.76
N PRO A 250 -12.22 4.45 13.51
CA PRO A 250 -12.55 3.09 13.11
C PRO A 250 -14.06 2.93 12.85
N ILE A 251 -14.42 2.19 11.80
CA ILE A 251 -15.83 1.89 11.46
C ILE A 251 -16.44 0.84 12.39
N PHE A 252 -15.64 -0.09 12.90
CA PHE A 252 -16.09 -1.18 13.78
C PHE A 252 -15.27 -1.22 15.09
N PRO A 253 -15.55 -0.32 16.06
CA PRO A 253 -14.78 -0.22 17.30
C PRO A 253 -15.32 -1.14 18.42
N GLY A 254 -15.14 -2.46 18.32
CA GLY A 254 -15.60 -3.40 19.35
C GLY A 254 -14.61 -3.60 20.51
N ASP A 255 -15.09 -3.71 21.75
CA ASP A 255 -14.23 -3.96 22.93
C ASP A 255 -13.86 -5.44 23.11
N SER A 256 -14.77 -6.34 22.72
CA SER A 256 -14.57 -7.80 22.68
C SER A 256 -14.77 -8.37 21.27
N GLY A 257 -14.55 -9.69 21.11
CA GLY A 257 -14.89 -10.36 19.84
C GLY A 257 -16.39 -10.31 19.53
N VAL A 258 -17.24 -10.37 20.54
CA VAL A 258 -18.70 -10.28 20.39
C VAL A 258 -19.10 -8.85 20.04
N ASP A 259 -18.56 -7.84 20.74
CA ASP A 259 -18.87 -6.44 20.44
C ASP A 259 -18.40 -6.05 19.04
N GLN A 260 -17.26 -6.58 18.59
CA GLN A 260 -16.79 -6.38 17.22
C GLN A 260 -17.82 -6.86 16.19
N LEU A 261 -18.45 -8.01 16.44
CA LEU A 261 -19.49 -8.53 15.56
C LEU A 261 -20.77 -7.69 15.62
N VAL A 262 -21.12 -7.18 16.81
CA VAL A 262 -22.25 -6.24 16.99
C VAL A 262 -22.03 -4.96 16.18
N GLU A 263 -20.83 -4.36 16.20
CA GLU A 263 -20.50 -3.18 15.39
C GLU A 263 -20.62 -3.45 13.89
N ILE A 264 -20.20 -4.64 13.43
CA ILE A 264 -20.36 -5.05 12.02
C ILE A 264 -21.85 -5.17 11.66
N ILE A 265 -22.64 -5.82 12.52
CA ILE A 265 -24.09 -6.02 12.30
C ILE A 265 -24.85 -4.69 12.27
N LYS A 266 -24.46 -3.69 13.07
CA LYS A 266 -25.07 -2.35 13.03
C LYS A 266 -24.99 -1.69 11.65
N VAL A 267 -23.95 -2.02 10.87
CA VAL A 267 -23.73 -1.48 9.52
C VAL A 267 -24.28 -2.42 8.44
N LEU A 268 -23.87 -3.69 8.46
CA LEU A 268 -24.22 -4.66 7.41
C LEU A 268 -25.59 -5.32 7.61
N GLY A 269 -26.21 -5.16 8.78
CA GLY A 269 -27.37 -5.94 9.18
C GLY A 269 -26.99 -7.34 9.67
N THR A 270 -27.97 -8.10 10.14
CA THR A 270 -27.75 -9.47 10.62
C THR A 270 -27.38 -10.39 9.44
N PRO A 271 -26.27 -11.16 9.51
CA PRO A 271 -25.89 -12.04 8.42
C PRO A 271 -26.94 -13.13 8.21
N THR A 272 -27.20 -13.49 6.95
CA THR A 272 -28.09 -14.61 6.63
C THR A 272 -27.45 -15.95 7.03
N ARG A 273 -28.27 -17.01 7.09
CA ARG A 273 -27.78 -18.36 7.40
C ARG A 273 -26.71 -18.81 6.39
N GLU A 274 -26.92 -18.51 5.10
CA GLU A 274 -26.01 -18.84 4.02
C GLU A 274 -24.67 -18.09 4.20
N GLN A 275 -24.72 -16.80 4.56
CA GLN A 275 -23.52 -16.01 4.84
C GLN A 275 -22.73 -16.57 6.03
N ILE A 276 -23.41 -16.95 7.12
CA ILE A 276 -22.77 -17.61 8.27
C ILE A 276 -22.11 -18.92 7.84
N GLN A 277 -22.81 -19.73 7.05
CA GLN A 277 -22.27 -21.00 6.55
C GLN A 277 -21.04 -20.82 5.66
N GLN A 278 -21.00 -19.76 4.84
CA GLN A 278 -19.83 -19.41 4.03
C GLN A 278 -18.65 -18.90 4.88
N MET A 279 -18.93 -18.24 6.00
CA MET A 279 -17.89 -17.77 6.93
C MET A 279 -17.33 -18.90 7.79
N ASN A 280 -18.18 -19.72 8.40
CA ASN A 280 -17.78 -20.90 9.16
C ASN A 280 -18.89 -21.97 9.13
N PRO A 281 -18.74 -23.04 8.33
CA PRO A 281 -19.72 -24.13 8.25
C PRO A 281 -19.95 -24.87 9.57
N ASN A 282 -19.00 -24.82 10.50
CA ASN A 282 -19.07 -25.52 11.79
C ASN A 282 -19.73 -24.68 12.89
N TYR A 283 -20.14 -23.45 12.60
CA TYR A 283 -20.79 -22.59 13.58
C TYR A 283 -22.25 -23.04 13.78
N LYS A 284 -22.55 -23.66 14.93
CA LYS A 284 -23.83 -24.33 15.21
C LYS A 284 -24.84 -23.49 15.99
N GLU A 285 -24.41 -22.40 16.59
CA GLU A 285 -25.28 -21.52 17.38
C GLU A 285 -25.60 -20.26 16.56
N PHE A 286 -26.86 -19.79 16.53
CA PHE A 286 -27.11 -18.35 16.65
C PHE A 286 -28.59 -18.03 16.83
N ARG A 287 -28.86 -17.11 17.75
CA ARG A 287 -30.01 -16.20 17.69
C ARG A 287 -29.50 -14.77 17.79
N PHE A 288 -29.28 -14.14 16.64
CA PHE A 288 -29.04 -12.70 16.60
C PHE A 288 -30.41 -12.01 16.56
N PRO A 289 -30.56 -10.82 17.17
CA PRO A 289 -31.67 -9.97 16.81
C PRO A 289 -31.63 -9.69 15.29
N SER A 290 -32.80 -9.63 14.66
CA SER A 290 -32.89 -9.23 13.25
C SER A 290 -32.69 -7.72 13.14
N ILE A 291 -31.54 -7.32 12.62
CA ILE A 291 -31.14 -5.92 12.42
C ILE A 291 -31.05 -5.70 10.91
N ARG A 292 -31.73 -4.67 10.41
CA ARG A 292 -31.62 -4.27 8.99
C ARG A 292 -30.29 -3.57 8.76
N SER A 293 -29.74 -3.73 7.55
CA SER A 293 -28.54 -3.01 7.15
C SER A 293 -28.76 -1.50 7.20
N HIS A 294 -27.70 -0.79 7.58
CA HIS A 294 -27.69 0.67 7.50
C HIS A 294 -27.32 1.09 6.07
N PRO A 295 -28.05 2.03 5.44
CA PRO A 295 -27.69 2.52 4.12
C PRO A 295 -26.27 3.10 4.11
N TRP A 296 -25.39 2.59 3.24
CA TRP A 296 -23.98 2.99 3.19
C TRP A 296 -23.77 4.49 2.95
N ASN A 297 -24.66 5.13 2.20
CA ASN A 297 -24.66 6.58 2.00
C ASN A 297 -24.95 7.41 3.26
N ARG A 298 -25.46 6.78 4.33
CA ARG A 298 -25.68 7.40 5.65
C ARG A 298 -24.59 7.05 6.67
N VAL A 299 -23.75 6.05 6.38
CA VAL A 299 -22.58 5.70 7.20
C VAL A 299 -21.50 6.77 7.08
N PHE A 300 -21.29 7.29 5.86
CA PHE A 300 -20.28 8.30 5.57
C PHE A 300 -20.87 9.71 5.50
N ARG A 301 -20.00 10.72 5.46
CA ARG A 301 -20.39 12.12 5.29
C ARG A 301 -21.01 12.35 3.91
N GLN A 302 -21.89 13.35 3.81
CA GLN A 302 -22.65 13.65 2.58
C GLN A 302 -21.79 13.85 1.33
N ASN A 303 -20.57 14.38 1.49
CA ASN A 303 -19.66 14.67 0.37
C ASN A 303 -18.69 13.52 0.06
N THR A 304 -18.89 12.33 0.62
CA THR A 304 -18.09 11.15 0.27
C THR A 304 -18.43 10.71 -1.16
N PRO A 305 -17.43 10.53 -2.05
CA PRO A 305 -17.68 10.14 -3.44
C PRO A 305 -18.48 8.84 -3.57
N PRO A 306 -19.47 8.75 -4.47
CA PRO A 306 -20.26 7.54 -4.69
C PRO A 306 -19.40 6.31 -5.04
N GLU A 307 -18.32 6.48 -5.80
CA GLU A 307 -17.41 5.40 -6.19
C GLU A 307 -16.63 4.85 -5.00
N ALA A 308 -16.36 5.69 -3.99
CA ALA A 308 -15.74 5.26 -2.74
C ALA A 308 -16.72 4.37 -1.94
N ILE A 309 -18.00 4.75 -1.92
CA ILE A 309 -19.07 3.99 -1.29
C ILE A 309 -19.29 2.66 -2.02
N ASP A 310 -19.29 2.65 -3.36
CA ASP A 310 -19.42 1.42 -4.14
C ASP A 310 -18.27 0.45 -3.86
N LEU A 311 -17.02 0.93 -3.89
CA LEU A 311 -15.86 0.08 -3.61
C LEU A 311 -15.93 -0.53 -2.21
N ILE A 312 -16.20 0.27 -1.17
CA ILE A 312 -16.22 -0.23 0.20
C ILE A 312 -17.38 -1.22 0.44
N THR A 313 -18.54 -1.00 -0.20
CA THR A 313 -19.64 -1.96 -0.16
C THR A 313 -19.25 -3.29 -0.79
N ARG A 314 -18.50 -3.31 -1.89
CA ARG A 314 -18.00 -4.56 -2.51
C ARG A 314 -16.94 -5.27 -1.66
N VAL A 315 -16.12 -4.50 -0.94
CA VAL A 315 -15.03 -5.04 -0.11
C VAL A 315 -15.54 -5.60 1.23
N LEU A 316 -16.46 -4.90 1.90
CA LEU A 316 -16.99 -5.28 3.22
C LEU A 316 -18.20 -6.22 3.12
N GLN A 317 -17.93 -7.43 2.61
CA GLN A 317 -18.93 -8.50 2.46
C GLN A 317 -18.74 -9.60 3.52
N TYR A 318 -19.86 -10.13 4.04
CA TYR A 318 -19.84 -11.29 4.95
C TYR A 318 -19.26 -12.52 4.25
N THR A 319 -19.81 -12.88 3.08
CA THR A 319 -19.33 -14.01 2.28
C THR A 319 -17.89 -13.74 1.80
N PRO A 320 -16.88 -14.51 2.25
CA PRO A 320 -15.49 -14.19 1.94
C PRO A 320 -15.16 -14.20 0.44
N THR A 321 -15.81 -15.09 -0.32
CA THR A 321 -15.65 -15.23 -1.78
C THR A 321 -16.37 -14.15 -2.59
N SER A 322 -17.23 -13.33 -1.97
CA SER A 322 -17.88 -12.20 -2.63
C SER A 322 -17.05 -10.91 -2.58
N ARG A 323 -15.93 -10.91 -1.83
CA ARG A 323 -14.99 -9.80 -1.80
C ARG A 323 -14.14 -9.81 -3.08
N PRO A 324 -13.84 -8.64 -3.68
CA PRO A 324 -13.01 -8.59 -4.88
C PRO A 324 -11.59 -9.07 -4.58
N LEU A 325 -10.95 -9.68 -5.58
CA LEU A 325 -9.51 -9.88 -5.54
C LEU A 325 -8.79 -8.52 -5.52
N PRO A 326 -7.57 -8.43 -4.98
CA PRO A 326 -6.90 -7.13 -4.85
C PRO A 326 -6.71 -6.38 -6.18
N LEU A 327 -6.43 -7.06 -7.30
CA LEU A 327 -6.35 -6.39 -8.61
C LEU A 327 -7.71 -5.96 -9.17
N GLU A 328 -8.79 -6.68 -8.87
CA GLU A 328 -10.15 -6.24 -9.22
C GLU A 328 -10.50 -4.96 -8.45
N ALA A 329 -10.08 -4.86 -7.19
CA ALA A 329 -10.21 -3.63 -6.42
C ALA A 329 -9.37 -2.49 -7.05
N CYS A 330 -8.11 -2.73 -7.44
CA CYS A 330 -7.29 -1.73 -8.14
C CYS A 330 -7.93 -1.22 -9.45
N ALA A 331 -8.64 -2.09 -10.16
CA ALA A 331 -9.34 -1.76 -11.40
C ALA A 331 -10.66 -0.98 -11.19
N HIS A 332 -11.09 -0.77 -9.94
CA HIS A 332 -12.32 -0.06 -9.62
C HIS A 332 -12.30 1.42 -10.01
N THR A 333 -13.45 1.99 -10.40
CA THR A 333 -13.61 3.39 -10.86
C THR A 333 -13.23 4.44 -9.82
N PHE A 334 -13.28 4.08 -8.53
CA PHE A 334 -12.76 4.92 -7.43
C PHE A 334 -11.32 5.38 -7.68
N PHE A 335 -10.53 4.57 -8.39
CA PHE A 335 -9.14 4.84 -8.73
C PHE A 335 -8.95 5.47 -10.13
N ASP A 336 -9.99 5.91 -10.83
CA ASP A 336 -9.84 6.51 -12.16
C ASP A 336 -9.03 7.81 -12.12
N GLU A 337 -9.11 8.56 -11.02
CA GLU A 337 -8.33 9.78 -10.83
C GLU A 337 -6.82 9.50 -10.78
N ILE A 338 -6.37 8.44 -10.10
CA ILE A 338 -4.92 8.12 -10.03
C ILE A 338 -4.35 7.62 -11.36
N ARG A 339 -5.23 7.20 -12.28
CA ARG A 339 -4.87 6.79 -13.63
C ARG A 339 -4.70 7.97 -14.57
N GLN A 340 -5.17 9.18 -14.22
CA GLN A 340 -5.05 10.32 -15.13
C GLN A 340 -3.61 10.85 -15.21
N PRO A 341 -3.09 11.20 -16.41
CA PRO A 341 -1.73 11.73 -16.58
C PRO A 341 -1.45 13.02 -15.80
N ASN A 342 -2.48 13.82 -15.57
CA ASN A 342 -2.43 15.08 -14.84
C ASN A 342 -2.72 14.94 -13.34
N ALA A 343 -2.92 13.73 -12.82
CA ALA A 343 -3.15 13.52 -11.39
C ALA A 343 -1.92 13.95 -10.58
N ARG A 344 -2.15 14.71 -9.50
CA ARG A 344 -1.09 15.27 -8.65
C ARG A 344 -1.45 15.13 -7.18
N LEU A 345 -0.42 15.14 -6.35
CA LEU A 345 -0.58 15.33 -4.91
C LEU A 345 -1.10 16.74 -4.61
N PRO A 346 -1.74 16.98 -3.45
CA PRO A 346 -2.23 18.32 -3.07
C PRO A 346 -1.14 19.42 -3.03
N ASN A 347 0.13 19.03 -2.87
CA ASN A 347 1.28 19.95 -2.92
C ASN A 347 1.78 20.25 -4.35
N GLY A 348 1.06 19.80 -5.38
CA GLY A 348 1.39 20.00 -6.79
C GLY A 348 2.40 19.00 -7.37
N ARG A 349 3.00 18.13 -6.55
CA ARG A 349 3.96 17.12 -7.00
C ARG A 349 3.28 15.99 -7.78
N PRO A 350 4.00 15.31 -8.70
CA PRO A 350 3.47 14.11 -9.35
C PRO A 350 3.13 13.02 -8.34
N LEU A 351 2.16 12.17 -8.69
CA LEU A 351 1.93 10.92 -7.96
C LEU A 351 3.17 10.01 -8.08
N PRO A 352 3.42 9.12 -7.10
CA PRO A 352 4.45 8.09 -7.25
C PRO A 352 4.10 7.15 -8.42
N PRO A 353 5.03 6.29 -8.90
CA PRO A 353 4.86 5.44 -10.08
C PRO A 353 3.88 4.26 -9.86
N VAL A 354 2.66 4.56 -9.41
CA VAL A 354 1.62 3.59 -9.01
C VAL A 354 1.08 2.77 -10.17
N LEU A 355 1.30 3.19 -11.42
CA LEU A 355 0.89 2.45 -12.62
C LEU A 355 2.02 1.59 -13.20
N THR A 356 3.18 1.54 -12.56
CA THR A 356 4.30 0.67 -13.00
C THR A 356 4.15 -0.71 -12.37
N PHE A 357 3.64 -1.67 -13.14
CA PHE A 357 3.45 -3.06 -12.71
C PHE A 357 4.61 -3.94 -13.16
N THR A 358 4.96 -4.92 -12.32
CA THR A 358 5.91 -5.98 -12.67
C THR A 358 5.27 -7.02 -13.59
N GLU A 359 6.08 -7.81 -14.29
CA GLU A 359 5.56 -8.94 -15.08
C GLU A 359 4.77 -9.94 -14.23
N GLN A 360 5.19 -10.15 -12.98
CA GLN A 360 4.46 -11.02 -12.05
C GLN A 360 3.06 -10.47 -11.80
N GLU A 361 2.93 -9.20 -11.45
CA GLU A 361 1.62 -8.59 -11.19
C GLU A 361 0.69 -8.65 -12.42
N LEU A 362 1.22 -8.40 -13.61
CA LEU A 362 0.44 -8.43 -14.86
C LEU A 362 -0.06 -9.82 -15.26
N ARG A 363 0.53 -10.88 -14.72
CA ARG A 363 0.11 -12.28 -14.95
C ARG A 363 -1.01 -12.72 -14.00
N ILE A 364 -1.21 -12.05 -12.86
CA ILE A 364 -2.22 -12.41 -11.86
C ILE A 364 -3.63 -12.34 -12.45
N ALA A 365 -3.94 -11.27 -13.18
CA ALA A 365 -5.25 -11.07 -13.81
C ALA A 365 -5.11 -10.33 -15.16
N PRO A 366 -4.66 -11.01 -16.23
CA PRO A 366 -4.28 -10.35 -17.48
C PRO A 366 -5.40 -9.54 -18.14
N HIS A 367 -6.65 -9.96 -17.94
CA HIS A 367 -7.84 -9.27 -18.45
C HIS A 367 -8.05 -7.87 -17.85
N LEU A 368 -7.45 -7.57 -16.69
CA LEU A 368 -7.52 -6.26 -16.04
C LEU A 368 -6.44 -5.28 -16.51
N ASN A 369 -5.41 -5.75 -17.22
CA ASN A 369 -4.24 -4.93 -17.58
C ASN A 369 -4.62 -3.68 -18.37
N VAL A 370 -5.64 -3.77 -19.24
CA VAL A 370 -6.16 -2.64 -20.03
C VAL A 370 -6.77 -1.53 -19.16
N THR A 371 -7.35 -1.88 -18.02
CA THR A 371 -7.92 -0.94 -17.05
C THR A 371 -6.84 -0.41 -16.10
N LEU A 372 -5.91 -1.28 -15.68
CA LEU A 372 -4.84 -0.94 -14.73
C LEU A 372 -3.77 -0.03 -15.36
N ILE A 373 -3.49 -0.21 -16.66
CA ILE A 373 -2.51 0.57 -17.43
C ILE A 373 -3.21 1.18 -18.65
N PRO A 374 -3.95 2.29 -18.47
CA PRO A 374 -4.60 2.95 -19.58
C PRO A 374 -3.58 3.54 -20.56
N ASN A 375 -3.81 3.30 -21.86
CA ASN A 375 -2.99 3.85 -22.94
C ASN A 375 -3.39 5.31 -23.20
N HIS A 376 -2.71 6.26 -22.55
CA HIS A 376 -2.91 7.70 -22.80
C HIS A 376 -2.24 8.20 -24.09
N GLY A 377 -1.64 7.30 -24.89
CA GLY A 377 -0.80 7.60 -26.06
C GLY A 377 -1.35 7.16 -27.43
N ALA A 378 -2.63 6.81 -27.57
CA ALA A 378 -3.24 6.51 -28.88
C ALA A 378 -4.37 7.49 -29.28
N ALA A 379 -4.83 8.35 -28.37
CA ALA A 379 -5.97 9.24 -28.61
C ALA A 379 -5.58 10.66 -29.05
N THR A 380 -4.30 11.05 -28.96
CA THR A 380 -3.83 12.41 -29.31
C THR A 380 -3.20 12.50 -30.70
N SER A 381 -3.09 11.39 -31.44
CA SER A 381 -2.57 11.34 -32.81
C SER A 381 -3.67 11.21 -33.89
N SER A 382 -4.92 10.96 -33.53
CA SER A 382 -6.04 10.84 -34.47
C SER A 382 -6.82 12.14 -34.73
N GLU A 383 -6.66 13.18 -33.89
CA GLU A 383 -7.34 14.47 -34.12
C GLU A 383 -6.48 15.47 -34.92
N ASN A 384 -5.16 15.33 -34.94
CA ASN A 384 -4.26 16.17 -35.77
C ASN A 384 -3.98 15.58 -37.16
N ALA A 385 -4.32 14.31 -37.40
CA ALA A 385 -4.16 13.66 -38.72
C ALA A 385 -5.31 13.99 -39.69
N THR A 386 -6.46 14.44 -39.18
CA THR A 386 -7.66 14.70 -40.01
C THR A 386 -7.75 16.15 -40.51
N GLN A 387 -6.88 17.06 -40.04
CA GLN A 387 -6.79 18.44 -40.54
C GLN A 387 -5.59 18.70 -41.48
N SER A 388 -4.69 17.72 -41.67
CA SER A 388 -3.54 17.85 -42.58
C SER A 388 -3.71 17.12 -43.93
N ALA A 389 -4.82 16.40 -44.14
CA ALA A 389 -5.07 15.60 -45.34
C ALA A 389 -5.97 16.28 -46.41
N GLN A 390 -6.38 17.55 -46.23
CA GLN A 390 -7.24 18.27 -47.20
C GLN A 390 -6.53 19.37 -48.02
N SER A 391 -5.19 19.46 -47.99
CA SER A 391 -4.46 20.52 -48.71
C SER A 391 -3.36 20.05 -49.65
N SER A 392 -3.42 18.82 -50.17
CA SER A 392 -2.54 18.43 -51.28
C SER A 392 -3.13 17.33 -52.15
N THR A 393 -3.64 17.70 -53.33
CA THR A 393 -3.40 17.02 -54.62
C THR A 393 -4.16 17.74 -55.73
N GLY A 394 -3.43 18.57 -56.48
CA GLY A 394 -3.85 19.08 -57.78
C GLY A 394 -3.50 18.09 -58.89
N THR A 395 -4.48 17.87 -59.77
CA THR A 395 -4.41 17.83 -61.24
C THR A 395 -3.18 17.23 -61.92
N GLN A 396 -3.37 16.14 -62.68
CA GLN A 396 -3.20 16.08 -64.15
C GLN A 396 -3.33 14.63 -64.67
N SER A 397 -4.14 14.44 -65.72
CA SER A 397 -4.18 13.22 -66.55
C SER A 397 -3.98 13.62 -68.02
N LEU A 398 -3.17 12.84 -68.75
CA LEU A 398 -2.82 13.06 -70.15
C LEU A 398 -3.05 11.77 -70.97
N SER A 399 -3.92 11.93 -71.97
CA SER A 399 -3.94 11.39 -73.34
C SER A 399 -3.69 9.91 -73.64
N GLN A 400 -4.65 9.31 -74.38
CA GLN A 400 -4.37 8.54 -75.59
C GLN A 400 -5.56 8.62 -76.58
N SER A 401 -5.25 8.88 -77.85
CA SER A 401 -6.10 8.84 -79.06
C SER A 401 -5.94 7.44 -79.74
N ASP A 402 -6.72 6.92 -80.68
CA ASP A 402 -7.55 7.48 -81.75
C ASP A 402 -8.59 6.47 -82.29
N ALA A 403 -9.71 7.04 -82.78
CA ALA A 403 -10.55 6.71 -83.95
C ALA A 403 -11.23 5.33 -84.16
N LYS A 404 -12.58 5.34 -84.28
CA LYS A 404 -13.31 5.34 -85.59
C LYS A 404 -14.85 5.35 -85.44
N SER A 405 -15.48 6.38 -86.04
CA SER A 405 -16.67 6.37 -86.93
C SER A 405 -17.79 5.31 -86.75
N ALA A 406 -19.05 5.74 -86.51
CA ALA A 406 -20.14 5.80 -87.52
C ALA A 406 -21.56 5.97 -86.90
N ASN A 407 -22.22 7.05 -87.31
CA ASN A 407 -23.63 7.24 -87.72
C ASN A 407 -24.84 6.52 -87.07
N ASN A 408 -25.79 7.40 -86.68
CA ASN A 408 -27.23 7.42 -87.00
C ASN A 408 -28.17 6.28 -86.56
N THR A 409 -29.23 6.68 -85.83
CA THR A 409 -30.67 6.63 -86.23
C THR A 409 -31.55 6.27 -85.03
N ILE A 410 -32.50 7.16 -84.71
CA ILE A 410 -33.95 6.95 -84.43
C ILE A 410 -34.30 5.50 -83.99
N GLU A 411 -34.87 5.23 -82.82
CA GLU A 411 -36.14 5.71 -82.26
C GLU A 411 -36.17 5.46 -80.74
#